data_AF-A0AAW4P7B1-F1
#
_entry.id   AF-A0AAW4P7B1-F1
#
_cell.length_a   1.000
_cell.length_b   1.000
_cell.length_c   1.000
_cell.angle_alpha   90.00
_cell.angle_beta   90.00
_cell.angle_gamma   90.00
#
_symmetry.space_group_name_H-M   'P 1'
#
loop_
_entity.id
_entity.type
_entity.pdbx_description
1 polymer ?
#
loop_
_entity_poly.entity_id
_entity_poly.type
_entity_poly.pdbx_seq_one_letter_code
_entity_poly.pdbx_strand_id
1 'polypeptide(L)'
;MTERTPRFGALVVASLAAVVGAKYLIGGVLATVETAVSDAMLVTGSVPATFAAGLLLVVAAGGIVDGAGWARAATVLTFLLVAALSAPALLAFDPIIVTETVGMGLASAYLLVRNPIEDESPRRVDEEDSASRIGSTLR
;
A
#
# COMPACT_ATOMS: atom_id res chain seq x y z
N MET A 1 -5.08 -14.31 18.00
CA MET A 1 -5.11 -13.60 16.70
C MET A 1 -3.87 -14.07 15.96
N THR A 2 -4.02 -14.55 14.72
CA THR A 2 -2.85 -14.90 13.88
C THR A 2 -2.11 -13.62 13.55
N GLU A 3 -0.87 -13.51 14.00
CA GLU A 3 -0.02 -12.36 13.67
C GLU A 3 0.28 -12.41 12.16
N ARG A 4 0.14 -11.27 11.48
CA ARG A 4 0.39 -11.17 10.04
C ARG A 4 1.49 -10.17 9.80
N THR A 5 2.56 -10.62 9.17
CA THR A 5 3.71 -9.77 8.89
C THR A 5 3.80 -9.47 7.38
N PRO A 6 3.90 -8.20 6.98
CA PRO A 6 4.10 -7.85 5.59
C PRO A 6 5.53 -8.15 5.15
N ARG A 7 5.68 -8.80 4.00
CA ARG A 7 6.97 -8.99 3.34
C ARG A 7 7.53 -7.66 2.83
N PHE A 8 8.84 -7.62 2.57
CA PHE A 8 9.51 -6.45 1.98
C PHE A 8 8.81 -5.90 0.73
N GLY A 9 8.37 -6.77 -0.19
CA GLY A 9 7.63 -6.34 -1.38
C GLY A 9 6.29 -5.66 -1.04
N ALA A 10 5.59 -6.08 0.02
CA ALA A 10 4.41 -5.37 0.51
C ALA A 10 4.77 -3.97 1.03
N LEU A 11 5.87 -3.85 1.77
CA LEU A 11 6.34 -2.56 2.29
C LEU A 11 6.72 -1.58 1.17
N VAL A 12 7.29 -2.07 0.06
CA VAL A 12 7.54 -1.26 -1.15
C VAL A 12 6.24 -0.78 -1.79
N VAL A 13 5.20 -1.61 -1.81
CA VAL A 13 3.88 -1.18 -2.31
C VAL A 13 3.23 -0.16 -1.37
N ALA A 14 3.35 -0.37 -0.06
CA ALA A 14 2.86 0.57 0.94
C ALA A 14 3.57 1.92 0.84
N SER A 15 4.89 1.93 0.61
CA SER A 15 5.63 3.18 0.45
C SER A 15 5.22 3.94 -0.81
N LEU A 16 5.01 3.24 -1.94
CA LEU A 16 4.45 3.86 -3.14
C LEU A 16 3.09 4.49 -2.87
N ALA A 17 2.17 3.76 -2.22
CA ALA A 17 0.85 4.28 -1.87
C ALA A 17 0.95 5.49 -0.93
N ALA A 18 1.83 5.44 0.07
CA ALA A 18 2.03 6.53 1.02
C ALA A 18 2.61 7.79 0.34
N VAL A 19 3.59 7.65 -0.55
CA VAL A 19 4.21 8.79 -1.26
C VAL A 19 3.19 9.47 -2.18
N VAL A 20 2.47 8.69 -3.00
CA VAL A 20 1.43 9.24 -3.89
C VAL A 20 0.27 9.82 -3.08
N GLY A 21 -0.12 9.15 -1.99
CA GLY A 21 -1.16 9.64 -1.09
C GLY A 21 -0.78 10.97 -0.44
N ALA A 22 0.45 11.08 0.08
CA ALA A 22 0.98 12.30 0.66
C ALA A 22 1.03 13.44 -0.37
N LYS A 23 1.45 13.16 -1.60
CA LYS A 23 1.42 14.14 -2.71
C LYS A 23 0.03 14.74 -2.86
N TYR A 24 -1.01 13.91 -2.93
CA TYR A 24 -2.38 14.40 -3.07
C TYR A 24 -2.90 15.11 -1.83
N LEU A 25 -2.59 14.64 -0.62
CA LEU A 25 -2.98 15.36 0.59
C LEU A 25 -2.34 16.75 0.65
N ILE A 26 -1.05 16.86 0.34
CA ILE A 26 -0.34 18.15 0.28
C ILE A 26 -0.90 19.01 -0.85
N GLY A 27 -1.11 18.44 -2.05
CA GLY A 27 -1.70 19.16 -3.19
C GLY A 27 -3.09 19.71 -2.88
N GLY A 28 -3.94 18.92 -2.21
CA GLY A 28 -5.25 19.33 -1.74
C GLY A 28 -5.17 20.46 -0.71
N VAL A 29 -4.23 20.39 0.24
CA VAL A 29 -3.99 21.47 1.21
C VAL A 29 -3.50 22.74 0.52
N LEU A 30 -2.54 22.64 -0.41
CA LEU A 30 -2.05 23.80 -1.14
C LEU A 30 -3.17 24.45 -1.95
N ALA A 31 -4.02 23.66 -2.61
CA ALA A 31 -5.10 24.18 -3.43
C ALA A 31 -6.25 24.85 -2.62
N THR A 32 -6.29 24.69 -1.30
CA THR A 32 -7.23 25.46 -0.45
C THR A 32 -6.69 26.83 -0.07
N VAL A 33 -5.36 27.05 -0.14
CA VAL A 33 -4.70 28.29 0.31
C VAL A 33 -4.05 29.08 -0.82
N GLU A 34 -3.64 28.42 -1.91
CA GLU A 34 -2.97 29.01 -3.07
C GLU A 34 -3.86 28.97 -4.31
N THR A 35 -3.73 30.00 -5.14
CA THR A 35 -4.50 30.15 -6.39
C THR A 35 -3.92 29.37 -7.57
N ALA A 36 -2.68 28.90 -7.49
CA ALA A 36 -2.01 28.16 -8.55
C ALA A 36 -1.24 26.98 -7.98
N VAL A 37 -1.80 25.78 -8.14
CA VAL A 37 -1.16 24.51 -7.81
C VAL A 37 -0.92 23.74 -9.10
N SER A 38 0.17 22.98 -9.17
CA SER A 38 0.47 22.12 -10.32
C SER A 38 -0.66 21.12 -10.57
N ASP A 39 -1.06 20.95 -11.82
CA ASP A 39 -2.10 19.99 -12.23
C ASP A 39 -1.76 18.56 -11.80
N ALA A 40 -0.48 18.18 -11.77
CA ALA A 40 -0.02 16.87 -11.31
C ALA A 40 -0.28 16.61 -9.80
N MET A 41 -0.58 17.65 -9.03
CA MET A 41 -0.91 17.55 -7.61
C MET A 41 -2.41 17.46 -7.35
N LEU A 42 -3.24 17.65 -8.38
CA LEU A 42 -4.69 17.62 -8.27
C LEU A 42 -5.30 16.47 -9.06
N VAL A 43 -6.14 15.70 -8.40
CA VAL A 43 -6.93 14.67 -9.06
C VAL A 43 -8.09 15.35 -9.77
N THR A 44 -8.10 15.29 -11.10
CA THR A 44 -9.16 15.87 -11.96
C THR A 44 -9.44 17.36 -11.70
N GLY A 45 -8.45 18.11 -11.22
CA GLY A 45 -8.62 19.52 -10.84
C GLY A 45 -9.57 19.77 -9.66
N SER A 46 -9.92 18.73 -8.89
CA SER A 46 -10.92 18.80 -7.82
C SER A 46 -10.28 18.59 -6.45
N VAL A 47 -10.37 19.60 -5.57
CA VAL A 47 -9.82 19.53 -4.21
C VAL A 47 -10.44 18.38 -3.39
N PRO A 48 -11.78 18.19 -3.35
CA PRO A 48 -12.37 17.05 -2.63
C PRO A 48 -11.93 15.69 -3.17
N ALA A 49 -11.86 15.54 -4.50
CA ALA A 49 -11.40 14.29 -5.12
C ALA A 49 -9.93 14.01 -4.79
N THR A 50 -9.11 15.06 -4.75
CA THR A 50 -7.69 14.97 -4.39
C THR A 50 -7.52 14.51 -2.95
N PHE A 51 -8.25 15.08 -1.99
CA PHE A 51 -8.23 14.60 -0.60
C PHE A 51 -8.72 13.16 -0.47
N ALA A 52 -9.82 12.80 -1.16
CA ALA A 52 -10.35 11.45 -1.11
C ALA A 52 -9.33 10.41 -1.64
N ALA A 53 -8.69 10.70 -2.77
CA ALA A 53 -7.64 9.85 -3.33
C ALA A 53 -6.43 9.73 -2.38
N GLY A 54 -5.98 10.86 -1.81
CA GLY A 54 -4.89 10.90 -0.84
C GLY A 54 -5.17 10.05 0.39
N LEU A 55 -6.36 10.19 0.99
CA LEU A 55 -6.79 9.43 2.16
C LEU A 55 -6.90 7.93 1.85
N LEU A 56 -7.52 7.55 0.74
CA LEU A 56 -7.66 6.15 0.35
C LEU A 56 -6.30 5.47 0.17
N LEU A 57 -5.33 6.18 -0.41
CA LEU A 57 -3.98 5.68 -0.59
C LEU A 57 -3.24 5.52 0.74
N VAL A 58 -3.37 6.47 1.66
CA VAL A 58 -2.76 6.37 3.00
C VAL A 58 -3.40 5.24 3.82
N VAL A 59 -4.72 5.07 3.74
CA VAL A 59 -5.43 3.95 4.41
C VAL A 59 -4.98 2.61 3.82
N ALA A 60 -4.83 2.51 2.50
CA ALA A 60 -4.31 1.32 1.84
C ALA A 60 -2.86 1.02 2.26
N ALA A 61 -2.01 2.05 2.38
CA ALA A 61 -0.64 1.91 2.87
C ALA A 61 -0.60 1.39 4.32
N GLY A 62 -1.37 2.01 5.22
CA GLY A 62 -1.48 1.59 6.62
C GLY A 62 -1.99 0.16 6.76
N GLY A 63 -3.03 -0.20 6.02
CA GLY A 63 -3.54 -1.57 5.99
C GLY A 63 -2.48 -2.60 5.58
N ILE A 64 -1.61 -2.28 4.62
CA ILE A 64 -0.51 -3.17 4.24
C ILE A 64 0.55 -3.27 5.35
N VAL A 65 0.92 -2.14 5.96
CA VAL A 65 1.90 -2.11 7.06
C VAL A 65 1.40 -2.93 8.26
N ASP A 66 0.11 -2.88 8.54
CA ASP A 66 -0.52 -3.63 9.64
C ASP A 66 -0.81 -5.11 9.28
N GLY A 67 -0.48 -5.55 8.05
CA GLY A 67 -0.76 -6.92 7.61
C GLY A 67 -2.26 -7.25 7.53
N ALA A 68 -3.12 -6.25 7.33
CA ALA A 68 -4.56 -6.45 7.34
C ALA A 68 -5.03 -7.30 6.14
N GLY A 69 -5.89 -8.28 6.39
CA GLY A 69 -6.34 -9.22 5.34
C GLY A 69 -7.08 -8.57 4.17
N TRP A 70 -7.70 -7.41 4.39
CA TRP A 70 -8.40 -6.63 3.36
C TRP A 70 -7.46 -5.74 2.55
N ALA A 71 -6.25 -5.45 3.07
CA ALA A 71 -5.36 -4.43 2.52
C ALA A 71 -4.97 -4.71 1.08
N ARG A 72 -4.66 -5.98 0.76
CA ARG A 72 -4.30 -6.39 -0.60
C ARG A 72 -5.37 -6.00 -1.63
N ALA A 73 -6.63 -6.35 -1.37
CA ALA A 73 -7.72 -6.06 -2.29
C ALA A 73 -8.00 -4.55 -2.36
N ALA A 74 -8.02 -3.87 -1.21
CA ALA A 74 -8.22 -2.43 -1.16
C ALA A 74 -7.13 -1.66 -1.91
N THR A 75 -5.85 -2.01 -1.75
CA THR A 75 -4.74 -1.35 -2.45
C THR A 75 -4.87 -1.50 -3.96
N VAL A 76 -5.18 -2.70 -4.46
CA VAL A 76 -5.40 -2.92 -5.90
C VAL A 76 -6.54 -2.05 -6.42
N LEU A 77 -7.68 -2.04 -5.71
CA LEU A 77 -8.84 -1.22 -6.11
C LEU A 77 -8.52 0.27 -6.07
N THR A 78 -7.83 0.74 -5.03
CA THR A 78 -7.42 2.15 -4.90
C THR A 78 -6.47 2.55 -6.01
N PHE A 79 -5.48 1.72 -6.37
CA PHE A 79 -4.56 1.99 -7.47
C PHE A 79 -5.29 2.07 -8.82
N LEU A 80 -6.23 1.16 -9.07
CA LEU A 80 -7.04 1.20 -10.29
C LEU A 80 -7.95 2.43 -10.34
N LEU A 81 -8.55 2.81 -9.21
CA LEU A 81 -9.38 4.00 -9.09
C LEU A 81 -8.55 5.27 -9.37
N VAL A 82 -7.39 5.41 -8.73
CA VAL A 82 -6.50 6.56 -8.93
C VAL A 82 -6.02 6.61 -10.38
N ALA A 83 -5.62 5.49 -10.97
CA ALA A 83 -5.24 5.42 -12.38
C ALA A 83 -6.38 5.84 -13.31
N ALA A 84 -7.62 5.42 -13.02
CA ALA A 84 -8.79 5.82 -13.80
C ALA A 84 -9.09 7.33 -13.68
N LEU A 85 -8.99 7.89 -12.47
CA LEU A 85 -9.15 9.33 -12.25
C LEU A 85 -8.04 10.15 -12.92
N SER A 86 -6.85 9.57 -13.05
CA SER A 86 -5.70 10.16 -13.74
C SER A 86 -5.75 10.05 -15.27
N ALA A 87 -6.78 9.42 -15.86
CA ALA A 87 -6.86 9.20 -17.31
C ALA A 87 -6.66 10.47 -18.16
N PRO A 88 -7.24 11.65 -17.84
CA PRO A 88 -7.00 12.85 -18.63
C PRO A 88 -5.52 13.27 -18.65
N ALA A 89 -4.84 13.22 -17.50
CA ALA A 89 -3.42 13.57 -17.39
C ALA A 89 -2.50 12.53 -18.06
N LEU A 90 -2.91 11.25 -18.06
CA LEU A 90 -2.22 10.19 -18.80
C LEU A 90 -2.29 10.40 -20.32
N LEU A 91 -3.46 10.80 -20.84
CA LEU A 91 -3.63 11.14 -22.25
C LEU A 91 -2.85 12.39 -22.65
N ALA A 92 -2.63 13.31 -21.71
CA ALA A 92 -1.76 14.47 -21.89
C ALA A 92 -0.27 14.15 -21.72
N PHE A 93 0.10 12.89 -21.44
CA PHE A 93 1.48 12.44 -21.18
C PHE A 93 2.20 13.23 -20.07
N ASP A 94 1.48 13.60 -19.00
CA ASP A 94 2.12 14.19 -17.82
C ASP A 94 3.16 13.19 -17.26
N PRO A 95 4.46 13.55 -17.20
CA PRO A 95 5.51 12.61 -16.86
C PRO A 95 5.41 12.10 -15.42
N ILE A 96 4.92 12.93 -14.50
CA ILE A 96 4.76 12.56 -13.09
C ILE A 96 3.63 11.54 -12.98
N ILE A 97 2.48 11.84 -13.56
CA ILE A 97 1.30 10.97 -13.48
C ILE A 97 1.51 9.65 -14.23
N VAL A 98 2.19 9.68 -15.38
CA VAL A 98 2.56 8.46 -16.11
C VAL A 98 3.45 7.57 -15.26
N THR A 99 4.49 8.13 -14.63
CA THR A 99 5.43 7.37 -13.79
C THR A 99 4.71 6.71 -12.60
N GLU A 100 3.86 7.47 -11.91
CA GLU A 100 3.07 6.96 -10.79
C GLU A 100 2.11 5.85 -11.22
N THR A 101 1.42 6.05 -12.35
CA THR A 101 0.45 5.07 -12.86
C THR A 101 1.13 3.77 -13.27
N VAL A 102 2.31 3.84 -13.90
CA VAL A 102 3.12 2.65 -14.19
C VAL A 102 3.53 1.94 -12.91
N GLY A 103 4.02 2.68 -11.91
CA GLY A 103 4.39 2.12 -10.60
C GLY A 103 3.20 1.42 -9.93
N MET A 104 2.03 2.08 -9.89
CA MET A 104 0.79 1.52 -9.34
C MET A 104 0.31 0.30 -10.13
N GLY A 105 0.40 0.32 -11.46
CA GLY A 105 0.03 -0.81 -12.31
C GLY A 105 0.90 -2.03 -12.06
N LEU A 106 2.22 -1.85 -11.98
CA LEU A 106 3.16 -2.93 -11.66
C LEU A 106 2.94 -3.46 -10.24
N ALA A 107 2.72 -2.58 -9.27
CA ALA A 107 2.41 -2.96 -7.90
C ALA A 107 1.08 -3.73 -7.79
N SER A 108 0.04 -3.33 -8.51
CA SER A 108 -1.21 -4.07 -8.60
C SER A 108 -1.01 -5.45 -9.21
N ALA A 109 -0.26 -5.55 -10.31
CA ALA A 109 0.06 -6.85 -10.91
C ALA A 109 0.83 -7.75 -9.94
N TYR A 110 1.81 -7.20 -9.22
CA TYR A 110 2.53 -7.90 -8.16
C TYR A 110 1.58 -8.41 -7.07
N LEU A 111 0.69 -7.56 -6.57
CA LEU A 111 -0.30 -7.93 -5.57
C LEU A 111 -1.33 -8.94 -6.09
N LEU A 112 -1.65 -8.97 -7.38
CA LEU A 112 -2.56 -9.99 -7.94
C LEU A 112 -1.89 -11.36 -8.00
N VAL A 113 -0.61 -11.41 -8.36
CA VAL A 113 0.14 -12.67 -8.53
C VAL A 113 0.65 -13.24 -7.20
N ARG A 114 1.05 -12.38 -6.25
CA ARG A 114 1.62 -12.80 -4.97
C ARG A 114 0.77 -12.32 -3.80
N ASN A 115 0.66 -13.16 -2.77
CA ASN A 115 0.17 -12.72 -1.47
C ASN A 115 1.38 -12.32 -0.60
N PRO A 116 1.63 -11.02 -0.35
CA PRO A 116 2.79 -10.58 0.40
C PRO A 116 2.54 -10.44 1.90
N ILE A 117 1.34 -10.80 2.38
CA ILE A 117 0.97 -10.82 3.80
C ILE A 117 0.99 -12.29 4.23
N GLU A 118 1.94 -12.65 5.08
CA GLU A 118 2.08 -14.01 5.60
C GLU A 118 1.34 -14.16 6.93
N ASP A 119 0.69 -15.30 7.11
CA ASP A 119 0.23 -15.71 8.43
C ASP A 119 1.45 -16.25 9.19
N GLU A 120 1.79 -15.66 10.33
CA GLU A 120 2.69 -16.30 11.28
C GLU A 120 1.95 -17.51 11.86
N SER A 121 2.22 -18.68 11.30
CA SER A 121 1.88 -19.92 11.97
C SER A 121 2.60 -19.90 13.32
N PRO A 122 1.91 -20.06 14.47
CA PRO A 122 2.60 -20.12 15.75
C PRO A 122 3.66 -21.22 15.62
N ARG A 123 4.93 -20.87 15.88
CA ARG A 123 5.98 -21.89 16.03
C ARG A 123 5.46 -22.85 17.09
N ARG A 124 5.02 -24.04 16.68
CA ARG A 124 5.03 -25.19 17.57
C ARG A 124 6.49 -25.42 17.88
N VAL A 125 6.95 -24.77 18.94
CA VAL A 125 8.03 -25.33 19.73
C VAL A 125 7.42 -26.62 20.23
N ASP A 126 7.83 -27.75 19.66
CA ASP A 126 7.50 -29.06 20.21
C ASP A 126 8.17 -29.12 21.59
N GLU A 127 7.46 -28.61 22.61
CA GLU A 127 7.88 -28.64 24.02
C GLU A 127 8.05 -30.08 24.52
N GLU A 128 7.56 -31.07 23.76
CA GLU A 128 7.74 -32.50 24.04
C GLU A 128 9.18 -32.99 23.81
N ASP A 129 10.01 -32.30 23.00
CA ASP A 129 11.37 -32.78 22.69
C ASP A 129 12.46 -32.25 23.65
N SER A 130 12.14 -31.24 24.47
CA SER A 130 13.07 -30.72 25.49
C SER A 130 13.04 -31.50 26.80
N ALA A 131 11.91 -32.15 27.12
CA ALA A 131 11.76 -32.91 28.36
C ALA A 131 12.38 -34.33 28.28
N SER A 132 12.53 -34.90 27.07
CA SER A 132 13.08 -36.25 26.89
C SER A 132 14.61 -36.31 27.00
N ARG A 133 15.31 -35.19 26.72
CA ARG A 133 16.79 -35.16 26.62
C ARG A 133 17.50 -34.99 27.96
N ILE A 134 16.83 -34.46 28.99
CA ILE A 134 17.41 -34.27 30.34
C ILE A 134 17.36 -35.56 31.16
N GLY A 135 16.48 -36.51 30.82
CA GLY A 135 16.36 -37.80 31.52
C GLY A 135 17.32 -38.91 31.04
N SER A 136 18.04 -38.72 29.93
CA SER A 136 18.80 -39.80 29.28
C SER A 136 20.30 -39.84 29.63
N THR A 137 20.83 -38.90 30.40
CA THR A 137 22.26 -38.84 30.78
C THR A 137 22.54 -39.27 32.23
N LEU A 138 21.55 -39.78 32.95
CA LEU A 138 21.72 -40.39 34.27
C LEU A 138 21.41 -41.89 34.20
N ARG A 139 22.32 -42.66 33.59
CA ARG A 139 22.45 -44.09 33.85
C ARG A 139 23.88 -44.55 33.69
#